data_AF-A0A5D0N8U1-F1
#
_entry.id   AF-A0A5D0N8U1-F1
#
_cell.length_a   1.000
_cell.length_b   1.000
_cell.length_c   1.000
_cell.angle_alpha   90.00
_cell.angle_beta   90.00
_cell.angle_gamma   90.00
#
_symmetry.space_group_name_H-M   'P 1'
#
loop_
_entity.id
_entity.type
_entity.pdbx_description
1 polymer ?
#
loop_
_entity_poly.entity_id
_entity_poly.type
_entity_poly.pdbx_seq_one_letter_code
_entity_poly.pdbx_strand_id
1 'polypeptide(L)'
;MVLPPWLPVPPPGYGGVEHLVAGLVDALVDRGHQVTLFGAGPQHGTAADFVSTVPELQYERLGETLPEVAHTARVAHLISAADFDVIHDHTTIGPMVAGRRAVPTVATVHGSPVGEYGAVLSLTDQGVALVAISHAQRRLNPQLPWAGAVHNALDLAGIPRKTAPGRGPVLWLARFSPDKGADVAIRACRAAGLPLMLVGKCNEPIERRYYDEVIRPLLDEDVTVVFNADREAVLQLLVDARCLIMPIQWDEPFGMVMLEAMATGTPVVALNRGAVPELVRPGLTGLVCEADEELPAALHEANSLDPAACVAHVAENFSTQRMARGYETIYQRAAANV
;
A
#
# COMPACT_ATOMS: atom_id res chain seq x y z
N MET A 1 -13.67 2.95 -12.44
CA MET A 1 -12.93 2.57 -11.21
C MET A 1 -13.91 2.04 -10.19
N VAL A 2 -13.67 0.86 -9.63
CA VAL A 2 -14.54 0.23 -8.61
C VAL A 2 -13.73 0.05 -7.33
N LEU A 3 -14.17 0.67 -6.23
CA LEU A 3 -13.53 0.52 -4.92
C LEU A 3 -14.42 -0.26 -3.95
N PRO A 4 -13.81 -0.89 -2.92
CA PRO A 4 -14.57 -1.45 -1.82
C PRO A 4 -15.47 -0.39 -1.13
N PRO A 5 -16.65 -0.77 -0.64
CA PRO A 5 -17.65 0.17 -0.10
C PRO A 5 -17.35 0.64 1.35
N TRP A 6 -16.10 0.57 1.80
CA TRP A 6 -15.74 0.73 3.22
C TRP A 6 -15.56 2.18 3.64
N LEU A 7 -14.82 2.94 2.83
CA LEU A 7 -14.24 4.23 3.17
C LEU A 7 -14.53 5.26 2.08
N PRO A 8 -14.52 6.57 2.41
CA PRO A 8 -14.62 7.61 1.40
C PRO A 8 -13.32 7.70 0.59
N VAL A 9 -13.40 8.31 -0.59
CA VAL A 9 -12.28 8.41 -1.54
C VAL A 9 -12.00 9.87 -1.87
N PRO A 10 -10.84 10.44 -1.46
CA PRO A 10 -9.87 9.88 -0.52
C PRO A 10 -10.42 9.82 0.93
N PRO A 11 -9.83 8.99 1.81
CA PRO A 11 -10.22 8.92 3.21
C PRO A 11 -9.58 10.07 4.00
N PRO A 12 -10.22 10.59 5.07
CA PRO A 12 -9.64 11.62 5.93
C PRO A 12 -8.50 11.07 6.80
N GLY A 13 -8.37 9.76 6.93
CA GLY A 13 -7.38 9.09 7.77
C GLY A 13 -6.91 7.79 7.14
N TYR A 14 -7.14 6.67 7.80
CA TYR A 14 -6.71 5.37 7.29
C TYR A 14 -7.47 4.95 6.02
N GLY A 15 -6.75 4.41 5.05
CA GLY A 15 -7.30 3.81 3.82
C GLY A 15 -6.27 3.86 2.68
N GLY A 16 -5.36 2.89 2.67
CA GLY A 16 -4.24 2.87 1.73
C GLY A 16 -4.70 2.69 0.28
N VAL A 17 -5.70 1.82 0.05
CA VAL A 17 -6.27 1.59 -1.28
C VAL A 17 -7.02 2.83 -1.74
N GLU A 18 -7.82 3.45 -0.88
CA GLU A 18 -8.62 4.62 -1.24
C GLU A 18 -7.73 5.83 -1.56
N HIS A 19 -6.65 6.06 -0.82
CA HIS A 19 -5.65 7.09 -1.17
C HIS A 19 -4.95 6.81 -2.50
N LEU A 20 -4.53 5.56 -2.72
CA LEU A 20 -3.89 5.15 -3.96
C LEU A 20 -4.80 5.39 -5.17
N VAL A 21 -6.06 4.92 -5.09
CA VAL A 21 -6.99 5.02 -6.20
C VAL A 21 -7.43 6.46 -6.42
N ALA A 22 -7.58 7.27 -5.38
CA ALA A 22 -7.81 8.71 -5.56
C ALA A 22 -6.70 9.34 -6.44
N GLY A 23 -5.43 9.08 -6.10
CA GLY A 23 -4.30 9.56 -6.90
C GLY A 23 -4.25 8.97 -8.31
N LEU A 24 -4.63 7.70 -8.50
CA LEU A 24 -4.73 7.07 -9.83
C LEU A 24 -5.82 7.74 -10.68
N VAL A 25 -7.00 7.95 -10.09
CA VAL A 25 -8.16 8.55 -10.74
C VAL A 25 -7.81 9.95 -11.24
N ASP A 26 -7.30 10.80 -10.37
CA ASP A 26 -6.96 12.18 -10.73
C ASP A 26 -5.87 12.21 -11.80
N ALA A 27 -4.84 11.35 -11.68
CA ALA A 27 -3.80 11.23 -12.70
C ALA A 27 -4.33 10.71 -14.05
N LEU A 28 -5.37 9.88 -14.08
CA LEU A 28 -6.00 9.45 -15.34
C LEU A 28 -6.86 10.57 -15.94
N VAL A 29 -7.60 11.33 -15.13
CA VAL A 29 -8.38 12.49 -15.60
C VAL A 29 -7.46 13.56 -16.17
N ASP A 30 -6.36 13.89 -15.51
CA ASP A 30 -5.33 14.83 -16.00
C ASP A 30 -4.75 14.42 -17.36
N ARG A 31 -4.77 13.12 -17.65
CA ARG A 31 -4.28 12.55 -18.91
C ARG A 31 -5.34 12.47 -20.00
N GLY A 32 -6.55 12.95 -19.73
CA GLY A 32 -7.65 13.09 -20.68
C GLY A 32 -8.64 11.92 -20.68
N HIS A 33 -8.55 10.99 -19.72
CA HIS A 33 -9.54 9.90 -19.60
C HIS A 33 -10.80 10.39 -18.91
N GLN A 34 -11.96 9.90 -19.37
CA GLN A 34 -13.20 10.02 -18.62
C GLN A 34 -13.26 8.90 -17.58
N VAL A 35 -13.29 9.27 -16.31
CA VAL A 35 -13.25 8.29 -15.21
C VAL A 35 -14.53 8.43 -14.41
N THR A 36 -15.24 7.30 -14.25
CA THR A 36 -16.32 7.17 -13.27
C THR A 36 -15.87 6.29 -12.12
N LEU A 37 -16.08 6.79 -10.91
CA LEU A 37 -15.79 6.12 -9.64
C LEU A 37 -17.06 5.50 -9.07
N PHE A 38 -17.05 4.18 -8.87
CA PHE A 38 -18.11 3.46 -8.19
C PHE A 38 -17.67 3.19 -6.74
N GLY A 39 -18.47 3.65 -5.78
CA GLY A 39 -18.14 3.54 -4.36
C GLY A 39 -19.37 3.60 -3.45
N ALA A 40 -19.11 3.84 -2.18
CA ALA A 40 -20.12 4.05 -1.14
C ALA A 40 -20.05 5.49 -0.62
N GLY A 41 -21.14 5.97 -0.03
CA GLY A 41 -21.22 7.31 0.53
C GLY A 41 -21.83 8.34 -0.42
N PRO A 42 -22.11 9.56 0.08
CA PRO A 42 -22.77 10.60 -0.68
C PRO A 42 -21.81 11.44 -1.54
N GLN A 43 -20.49 11.37 -1.28
CA GLN A 43 -19.51 12.26 -1.87
C GLN A 43 -18.14 11.58 -2.01
N HIS A 44 -17.35 12.09 -2.94
CA HIS A 44 -15.94 11.77 -3.15
C HIS A 44 -15.15 13.07 -3.35
N GLY A 45 -13.83 13.02 -3.24
CA GLY A 45 -12.93 14.17 -3.35
C GLY A 45 -11.97 14.09 -4.54
N THR A 46 -12.36 13.42 -5.61
CA THR A 46 -11.55 13.23 -6.83
C THR A 46 -12.14 14.01 -8.01
N ALA A 47 -11.41 14.11 -9.12
CA ALA A 47 -11.84 14.78 -10.35
C ALA A 47 -12.78 13.92 -11.24
N ALA A 48 -13.08 12.68 -10.85
CA ALA A 48 -13.93 11.76 -11.60
C ALA A 48 -15.43 12.06 -11.44
N ASP A 49 -16.25 11.52 -12.34
CA ASP A 49 -17.67 11.34 -12.07
C ASP A 49 -17.86 10.28 -10.98
N PHE A 50 -18.98 10.32 -10.25
CA PHE A 50 -19.23 9.39 -9.14
C PHE A 50 -20.61 8.77 -9.17
N VAL A 51 -20.63 7.45 -8.97
CA VAL A 51 -21.84 6.66 -8.84
C VAL A 51 -21.81 5.95 -7.48
N SER A 52 -22.65 6.45 -6.58
CA SER A 52 -22.86 5.81 -5.28
C SER A 52 -23.72 4.56 -5.44
N THR A 53 -23.16 3.42 -5.05
CA THR A 53 -23.88 2.14 -5.04
C THR A 53 -24.67 1.94 -3.75
N VAL A 54 -24.26 2.62 -2.67
CA VAL A 54 -24.89 2.61 -1.36
C VAL A 54 -24.67 3.98 -0.70
N PRO A 55 -25.73 4.64 -0.18
CA PRO A 55 -25.60 5.99 0.38
C PRO A 55 -24.68 6.09 1.61
N GLU A 56 -24.54 5.00 2.35
CA GLU A 56 -23.80 4.93 3.61
C GLU A 56 -22.50 4.14 3.46
N LEU A 57 -21.43 4.66 4.05
CA LEU A 57 -20.15 3.95 4.18
C LEU A 57 -20.34 2.69 5.04
N GLN A 58 -19.68 1.60 4.64
CA GLN A 58 -19.77 0.31 5.35
C GLN A 58 -18.59 0.07 6.30
N TYR A 59 -18.03 1.14 6.90
CA TYR A 59 -16.83 1.07 7.74
C TYR A 59 -16.93 0.06 8.90
N GLU A 60 -18.06 0.04 9.61
CA GLU A 60 -18.32 -0.89 10.73
C GLU A 60 -18.35 -2.36 10.31
N ARG A 61 -18.48 -2.61 9.00
CA ARG A 61 -18.57 -3.93 8.37
C ARG A 61 -17.36 -4.23 7.50
N LEU A 62 -16.27 -3.50 7.69
CA LEU A 62 -15.04 -3.64 6.92
C LEU A 62 -14.54 -5.09 6.98
N GLY A 63 -14.32 -5.68 5.80
CA GLY A 63 -13.89 -7.06 5.65
C GLY A 63 -15.01 -8.10 5.64
N GLU A 64 -16.27 -7.71 5.88
CA GLU A 64 -17.40 -8.61 5.66
C GLU A 64 -17.61 -8.89 4.17
N THR A 65 -17.91 -10.14 3.81
CA THR A 65 -18.11 -10.54 2.42
C THR A 65 -19.38 -9.93 1.80
N LEU A 66 -20.49 -9.90 2.55
CA LEU A 66 -21.80 -9.56 1.99
C LEU A 66 -21.91 -8.12 1.46
N PRO A 67 -21.42 -7.07 2.17
CA PRO A 67 -21.41 -5.72 1.61
C PRO A 67 -20.63 -5.60 0.30
N GLU A 68 -19.47 -6.26 0.20
CA GLU A 68 -18.63 -6.20 -1.01
C GLU A 68 -19.30 -6.93 -2.19
N VAL A 69 -19.94 -8.08 -1.95
CA VAL A 69 -20.75 -8.78 -2.96
C VAL A 69 -21.93 -7.92 -3.42
N ALA A 70 -22.67 -7.31 -2.49
CA ALA A 70 -23.79 -6.46 -2.82
C ALA A 70 -23.35 -5.22 -3.63
N HIS A 71 -22.22 -4.61 -3.25
CA HIS A 71 -21.61 -3.50 -3.98
C HIS A 71 -21.25 -3.90 -5.41
N THR A 72 -20.44 -4.95 -5.59
CA THR A 72 -19.98 -5.40 -6.91
C THR A 72 -21.13 -5.87 -7.81
N ALA A 73 -22.18 -6.48 -7.24
CA ALA A 73 -23.39 -6.85 -7.98
C ALA A 73 -24.19 -5.63 -8.46
N ARG A 74 -24.30 -4.58 -7.64
CA ARG A 74 -24.93 -3.30 -8.06
C ARG A 74 -24.13 -2.64 -9.17
N VAL A 75 -22.81 -2.59 -9.06
CA VAL A 75 -21.94 -2.08 -10.14
C VAL A 75 -22.19 -2.83 -11.43
N ALA A 76 -22.25 -4.17 -11.40
CA ALA A 76 -22.50 -4.98 -12.60
C ALA A 76 -23.86 -4.66 -13.27
N HIS A 77 -24.85 -4.17 -12.53
CA HIS A 77 -26.15 -3.73 -13.09
C HIS A 77 -26.14 -2.30 -13.62
N LEU A 78 -25.20 -1.46 -13.16
CA LEU A 78 -25.08 -0.05 -13.53
C LEU A 78 -24.15 0.18 -14.72
N ILE A 79 -23.34 -0.81 -15.10
CA ILE A 79 -22.41 -0.71 -16.22
C ILE A 79 -23.00 -1.34 -17.49
N SER A 80 -22.75 -0.70 -18.63
CA SER A 80 -22.98 -1.28 -19.95
C SER A 80 -21.76 -1.11 -20.84
N ALA A 81 -21.64 -1.94 -21.88
CA ALA A 81 -20.55 -1.86 -22.86
C ALA A 81 -20.58 -0.60 -23.73
N ALA A 82 -21.71 0.14 -23.72
CA ALA A 82 -21.79 1.43 -24.40
C ALA A 82 -21.18 2.58 -23.57
N ASP A 83 -21.02 2.37 -22.26
CA ASP A 83 -20.65 3.44 -21.31
C ASP A 83 -19.16 3.40 -20.92
N PHE A 84 -18.49 2.25 -21.04
CA PHE A 84 -17.12 2.07 -20.55
C PHE A 84 -16.29 1.16 -21.45
N ASP A 85 -15.04 1.56 -21.71
CA ASP A 85 -14.05 0.73 -22.42
C ASP A 85 -13.41 -0.32 -21.50
N VAL A 86 -13.27 -0.02 -20.21
CA VAL A 86 -12.62 -0.89 -19.22
C VAL A 86 -13.19 -0.66 -17.82
N ILE A 87 -13.34 -1.74 -17.06
CA ILE A 87 -13.57 -1.67 -15.61
C ILE A 87 -12.27 -2.00 -14.90
N HIS A 88 -11.80 -1.08 -14.06
CA HIS A 88 -10.70 -1.36 -13.15
C HIS A 88 -11.22 -1.54 -11.73
N ASP A 89 -11.02 -2.74 -11.20
CA ASP A 89 -11.56 -3.22 -9.94
C ASP A 89 -10.47 -3.31 -8.85
N HIS A 90 -10.76 -2.73 -7.69
CA HIS A 90 -9.91 -2.77 -6.50
C HIS A 90 -10.56 -3.54 -5.34
N THR A 91 -11.68 -4.22 -5.57
CA THR A 91 -12.35 -5.08 -4.60
C THR A 91 -11.73 -6.48 -4.57
N THR A 92 -11.88 -7.18 -3.44
CA THR A 92 -11.38 -8.55 -3.28
C THR A 92 -12.17 -9.54 -4.13
N ILE A 93 -13.48 -9.34 -4.25
CA ILE A 93 -14.42 -10.27 -4.90
C ILE A 93 -14.72 -9.88 -6.36
N GLY A 94 -14.48 -8.64 -6.76
CA GLY A 94 -14.71 -8.12 -8.11
C GLY A 94 -14.22 -9.03 -9.25
N PRO A 95 -12.98 -9.56 -9.18
CA PRO A 95 -12.47 -10.53 -10.16
C PRO A 95 -13.35 -11.77 -10.33
N MET A 96 -13.99 -12.27 -9.27
CA MET A 96 -14.83 -13.47 -9.30
C MET A 96 -16.19 -13.25 -9.96
N VAL A 97 -16.65 -12.00 -10.03
CA VAL A 97 -17.94 -11.63 -10.64
C VAL A 97 -17.76 -10.91 -11.96
N ALA A 98 -16.53 -10.75 -12.43
CA ALA A 98 -16.19 -10.03 -13.65
C ALA A 98 -16.83 -10.66 -14.90
N GLY A 99 -17.00 -11.99 -14.95
CA GLY A 99 -17.68 -12.67 -16.07
C GLY A 99 -19.16 -12.30 -16.25
N ARG A 100 -19.76 -11.60 -15.29
CA ARG A 100 -21.13 -11.03 -15.43
C ARG A 100 -21.15 -9.65 -16.08
N ARG A 101 -19.98 -9.07 -16.35
CA ARG A 101 -19.83 -7.73 -16.93
C ARG A 101 -19.67 -7.84 -18.44
N ALA A 102 -20.31 -6.93 -19.17
CA ALA A 102 -20.11 -6.81 -20.62
C ALA A 102 -18.82 -6.05 -21.00
N VAL A 103 -18.14 -5.48 -20.01
CA VAL A 103 -16.94 -4.64 -20.17
C VAL A 103 -15.72 -5.39 -19.64
N PRO A 104 -14.58 -5.40 -20.36
CA PRO A 104 -13.37 -6.08 -19.90
C PRO A 104 -12.91 -5.54 -18.54
N THR A 105 -12.49 -6.45 -17.66
CA THR A 105 -12.12 -6.13 -16.28
C THR A 105 -10.62 -6.27 -16.06
N VAL A 106 -10.00 -5.19 -15.61
CA VAL A 106 -8.66 -5.16 -15.01
C VAL A 106 -8.84 -5.17 -13.50
N ALA A 107 -8.05 -5.94 -12.76
CA ALA A 107 -8.14 -5.95 -11.30
C ALA A 107 -6.77 -5.87 -10.64
N THR A 108 -6.61 -4.95 -9.70
CA THR A 108 -5.38 -4.82 -8.91
C THR A 108 -5.44 -5.73 -7.69
N VAL A 109 -4.44 -6.60 -7.56
CA VAL A 109 -4.34 -7.52 -6.42
C VAL A 109 -3.61 -6.82 -5.27
N HIS A 110 -4.36 -6.25 -4.32
CA HIS A 110 -3.79 -5.57 -3.14
C HIS A 110 -3.32 -6.53 -2.04
N GLY A 111 -3.89 -7.73 -1.98
CA GLY A 111 -3.60 -8.75 -0.98
C GLY A 111 -2.47 -9.71 -1.38
N SER A 112 -2.19 -10.70 -0.51
CA SER A 112 -1.24 -11.77 -0.81
C SER A 112 -1.77 -12.67 -1.93
N PRO A 113 -1.03 -12.89 -3.04
CA PRO A 113 -1.50 -13.68 -4.17
C PRO A 113 -1.37 -15.19 -3.96
N VAL A 114 -1.07 -15.63 -2.74
CA VAL A 114 -0.90 -17.04 -2.35
C VAL A 114 -1.92 -17.44 -1.28
N GLY A 115 -1.92 -18.71 -0.89
CA GLY A 115 -2.91 -19.24 0.06
C GLY A 115 -4.32 -19.25 -0.52
N GLU A 116 -5.31 -19.06 0.34
CA GLU A 116 -6.73 -19.09 -0.05
C GLU A 116 -7.06 -18.02 -1.11
N TYR A 117 -6.57 -16.79 -0.93
CA TYR A 117 -6.85 -15.72 -1.88
C TYR A 117 -6.23 -16.01 -3.25
N GLY A 118 -5.00 -16.53 -3.30
CA GLY A 118 -4.37 -17.00 -4.53
C GLY A 118 -5.15 -18.14 -5.22
N ALA A 119 -5.68 -19.08 -4.43
CA ALA A 119 -6.50 -20.18 -4.95
C ALA A 119 -7.86 -19.69 -5.50
N VAL A 120 -8.42 -18.63 -4.93
CA VAL A 120 -9.64 -17.99 -5.45
C VAL A 120 -9.31 -17.22 -6.74
N LEU A 121 -8.21 -16.46 -6.77
CA LEU A 121 -7.77 -15.73 -7.97
C LEU A 121 -7.46 -16.64 -9.16
N SER A 122 -7.03 -17.89 -8.95
CA SER A 122 -6.80 -18.84 -10.05
C SER A 122 -8.10 -19.34 -10.70
N LEU A 123 -9.26 -19.09 -10.06
CA LEU A 123 -10.58 -19.44 -10.56
C LEU A 123 -11.25 -18.28 -11.32
N THR A 124 -10.58 -17.13 -11.49
CA THR A 124 -11.10 -16.05 -12.35
C THR A 124 -11.32 -16.53 -13.77
N ASP A 125 -12.36 -16.02 -14.43
CA ASP A 125 -12.57 -16.23 -15.86
C ASP A 125 -11.38 -15.72 -16.70
N GLN A 126 -11.19 -16.32 -17.88
CA GLN A 126 -10.08 -16.01 -18.81
C GLN A 126 -10.06 -14.55 -19.34
N GLY A 127 -11.03 -13.72 -18.98
CA GLY A 127 -11.14 -12.31 -19.37
C GLY A 127 -10.68 -11.29 -18.32
N VAL A 128 -10.25 -11.72 -17.13
CA VAL A 128 -9.79 -10.80 -16.08
C VAL A 128 -8.28 -10.56 -16.17
N ALA A 129 -7.90 -9.31 -16.39
CA ALA A 129 -6.50 -8.89 -16.41
C ALA A 129 -6.03 -8.57 -14.98
N LEU A 130 -5.39 -9.52 -14.30
CA LEU A 130 -4.85 -9.30 -12.96
C LEU A 130 -3.58 -8.44 -13.01
N VAL A 131 -3.46 -7.47 -12.12
CA VAL A 131 -2.31 -6.58 -12.00
C VAL A 131 -1.69 -6.73 -10.63
N ALA A 132 -0.40 -7.08 -10.62
CA ALA A 132 0.39 -7.13 -9.40
C ALA A 132 0.87 -5.72 -9.03
N ILE A 133 0.96 -5.43 -7.74
CA ILE A 133 1.49 -4.17 -7.21
C ILE A 133 3.02 -4.15 -7.12
N SER A 134 3.69 -5.27 -7.41
CA SER A 134 5.15 -5.37 -7.55
C SER A 134 5.55 -6.56 -8.41
N HIS A 135 6.79 -6.58 -8.91
CA HIS A 135 7.31 -7.76 -9.57
C HIS A 135 7.52 -8.92 -8.58
N ALA A 136 7.83 -8.62 -7.31
CA ALA A 136 7.95 -9.59 -6.24
C ALA A 136 6.63 -10.33 -5.99
N GLN A 137 5.52 -9.59 -5.86
CA GLN A 137 4.19 -10.18 -5.72
C GLN A 137 3.87 -11.09 -6.91
N ARG A 138 4.18 -10.65 -8.14
CA ARG A 138 3.99 -11.47 -9.34
C ARG A 138 4.78 -12.79 -9.29
N ARG A 139 6.01 -12.77 -8.75
CA ARG A 139 6.87 -13.96 -8.58
C ARG A 139 6.34 -14.95 -7.54
N LEU A 140 5.58 -14.49 -6.53
CA LEU A 140 5.01 -15.36 -5.50
C LEU A 140 3.98 -16.35 -6.06
N ASN A 141 3.26 -15.98 -7.12
CA ASN A 141 2.32 -16.87 -7.78
C ASN A 141 2.33 -16.66 -9.30
N PRO A 142 3.31 -17.23 -10.03
CA PRO A 142 3.48 -16.98 -11.46
C PRO A 142 2.40 -17.61 -12.34
N GLN A 143 1.55 -18.49 -11.77
CA GLN A 143 0.49 -19.19 -12.50
C GLN A 143 -0.79 -18.37 -12.65
N LEU A 144 -0.94 -17.29 -11.88
CA LEU A 144 -2.08 -16.38 -12.03
C LEU A 144 -2.00 -15.64 -13.37
N PRO A 145 -3.16 -15.28 -13.96
CA PRO A 145 -3.24 -14.58 -15.25
C PRO A 145 -2.83 -13.09 -15.13
N TRP A 146 -1.56 -12.85 -14.78
CA TRP A 146 -1.01 -11.51 -14.64
C TRP A 146 -0.90 -10.81 -16.00
N ALA A 147 -1.67 -9.74 -16.18
CA ALA A 147 -1.53 -8.81 -17.30
C ALA A 147 -0.28 -7.92 -17.19
N GLY A 148 0.20 -7.71 -15.96
CA GLY A 148 1.40 -6.91 -15.71
C GLY A 148 1.65 -6.68 -14.22
N ALA A 149 2.65 -5.85 -13.94
CA ALA A 149 2.88 -5.28 -12.62
C ALA A 149 2.91 -3.76 -12.77
N VAL A 150 2.16 -3.06 -11.90
CA VAL A 150 2.18 -1.60 -11.79
C VAL A 150 2.42 -1.28 -10.33
N HIS A 151 3.57 -0.69 -10.04
CA HIS A 151 3.90 -0.27 -8.68
C HIS A 151 2.84 0.71 -8.15
N ASN A 152 2.51 0.56 -6.88
CA ASN A 152 1.74 1.57 -6.18
C ASN A 152 2.52 2.90 -6.16
N ALA A 153 1.78 3.99 -5.96
CA ALA A 153 2.32 5.33 -6.02
C ALA A 153 1.82 6.19 -4.87
N LEU A 154 2.51 7.31 -4.68
CA LEU A 154 2.19 8.31 -3.68
C LEU A 154 2.17 9.69 -4.34
N ASP A 155 1.13 10.48 -4.05
CA ASP A 155 1.16 11.92 -4.35
C ASP A 155 2.02 12.63 -3.30
N LEU A 156 3.02 13.36 -3.78
CA LEU A 156 3.97 14.09 -2.95
C LEU A 156 3.49 15.50 -2.57
N ALA A 157 2.35 15.94 -3.09
CA ALA A 157 1.74 17.21 -2.73
C ALA A 157 1.38 17.22 -1.24
N GLY A 158 1.79 18.28 -0.53
CA GLY A 158 1.47 18.45 0.90
C GLY A 158 2.23 17.54 1.86
N ILE A 159 3.07 16.61 1.38
CA ILE A 159 3.92 15.79 2.26
C ILE A 159 5.08 16.65 2.81
N PRO A 160 5.24 16.76 4.14
CA PRO A 160 6.34 17.49 4.74
C PRO A 160 7.67 16.76 4.47
N ARG A 161 8.74 17.52 4.30
CA ARG A 161 10.06 16.99 3.91
C ARG A 161 11.14 17.55 4.80
N LYS A 162 12.03 16.69 5.29
CA LYS A 162 13.24 17.15 5.97
C LYS A 162 14.31 17.58 4.96
N THR A 163 15.10 18.57 5.34
CA THR A 163 16.21 19.11 4.53
C THR A 163 17.58 18.66 5.02
N ALA A 164 17.64 17.99 6.17
CA ALA A 164 18.83 17.42 6.77
C ALA A 164 18.47 16.08 7.43
N PRO A 165 19.45 15.18 7.65
CA PRO A 165 19.20 13.93 8.35
C PRO A 165 18.50 14.13 9.69
N GLY A 166 17.50 13.28 9.96
CA GLY A 166 16.72 13.34 11.20
C GLY A 166 17.59 13.07 12.43
N ARG A 167 17.15 13.55 13.59
CA ARG A 167 17.85 13.33 14.87
C ARG A 167 16.98 12.61 15.91
N GLY A 168 15.73 12.31 15.57
CA GLY A 168 14.80 11.58 16.42
C GLY A 168 15.15 10.10 16.54
N PRO A 169 14.25 9.29 17.10
CA PRO A 169 14.45 7.85 17.21
C PRO A 169 14.50 7.17 15.83
N VAL A 170 14.96 5.91 15.82
CA VAL A 170 14.60 4.99 14.73
C VAL A 170 13.09 4.78 14.80
N LEU A 171 12.41 4.85 13.66
CA LEU A 171 10.98 4.64 13.60
C LEU A 171 10.69 3.24 13.06
N TRP A 172 9.83 2.49 13.73
CA TRP A 172 9.16 1.32 13.16
C TRP A 172 7.69 1.67 12.99
N LEU A 173 7.13 1.42 11.81
CA LEU A 173 5.76 1.81 11.47
C LEU A 173 5.03 0.68 10.74
N ALA A 174 4.26 -0.11 11.49
CA ALA A 174 3.47 -1.20 10.93
C ALA A 174 2.37 -1.66 11.91
N ARG A 175 1.62 -2.71 11.54
CA ARG A 175 0.72 -3.41 12.48
C ARG A 175 1.56 -4.22 13.46
N PHE A 176 1.11 -4.32 14.71
CA PHE A 176 1.73 -5.20 15.71
C PHE A 176 1.41 -6.66 15.39
N SER A 177 2.12 -7.22 14.39
CA SER A 177 2.02 -8.62 14.00
C SER A 177 3.42 -9.24 13.81
N PRO A 178 3.56 -10.56 14.00
CA PRO A 178 4.86 -11.23 13.90
C PRO A 178 5.56 -11.02 12.55
N ASP A 179 4.80 -10.94 11.46
CA ASP A 179 5.34 -10.74 10.11
C ASP A 179 5.98 -9.36 9.91
N LYS A 180 5.75 -8.40 10.82
CA LYS A 180 6.31 -7.04 10.74
C LYS A 180 7.55 -6.83 11.61
N GLY A 181 7.94 -7.81 12.43
CA GLY A 181 9.24 -7.87 13.10
C GLY A 181 9.50 -6.76 14.13
N ALA A 182 8.50 -6.31 14.90
CA ALA A 182 8.73 -5.29 15.93
C ALA A 182 9.78 -5.73 16.98
N ASP A 183 9.80 -7.01 17.32
CA ASP A 183 10.80 -7.60 18.22
C ASP A 183 12.23 -7.57 17.62
N VAL A 184 12.34 -7.76 16.31
CA VAL A 184 13.62 -7.64 15.57
C VAL A 184 14.08 -6.18 15.59
N ALA A 185 13.16 -5.23 15.39
CA ALA A 185 13.49 -3.80 15.46
C ALA A 185 14.03 -3.40 16.83
N ILE A 186 13.42 -3.88 17.91
CA ILE A 186 13.89 -3.65 19.30
C ILE A 186 15.32 -4.17 19.47
N ARG A 187 15.59 -5.42 19.07
CA ARG A 187 16.92 -6.03 19.20
C ARG A 187 17.97 -5.29 18.37
N ALA A 188 17.65 -4.92 17.14
CA ALA A 188 18.55 -4.20 16.24
C ALA A 188 18.91 -2.81 16.78
N CYS A 189 17.91 -2.06 17.27
CA CYS A 189 18.13 -0.72 17.83
C CYS A 189 18.95 -0.76 19.13
N ARG A 190 18.72 -1.76 19.99
CA ARG A 190 19.53 -1.99 21.20
C ARG A 190 20.97 -2.32 20.88
N ALA A 191 21.20 -3.22 19.94
CA ALA A 191 22.56 -3.55 19.49
C ALA A 191 23.29 -2.35 18.89
N ALA A 192 22.55 -1.42 18.27
CA ALA A 192 23.09 -0.15 17.76
C ALA A 192 23.18 0.97 18.83
N GLY A 193 22.63 0.78 20.02
CA GLY A 193 22.54 1.82 21.04
C GLY A 193 21.70 3.03 20.62
N LEU A 194 20.63 2.81 19.86
CA LEU A 194 19.75 3.85 19.30
C LEU A 194 18.34 3.75 19.89
N PRO A 195 17.70 4.89 20.23
CA PRO A 195 16.32 4.87 20.69
C PRO A 195 15.36 4.48 19.58
N LEU A 196 14.31 3.74 19.93
CA LEU A 196 13.30 3.23 19.01
C LEU A 196 11.91 3.77 19.36
N MET A 197 11.16 4.15 18.33
CA MET A 197 9.74 4.43 18.43
C MET A 197 8.96 3.43 17.59
N LEU A 198 8.11 2.65 18.26
CA LEU A 198 7.17 1.72 17.63
C LEU A 198 5.83 2.43 17.45
N VAL A 199 5.45 2.73 16.21
CA VAL A 199 4.16 3.33 15.88
C VAL A 199 3.34 2.32 15.09
N GLY A 200 2.13 2.01 15.55
CA GLY A 200 1.38 0.94 14.90
C GLY A 200 -0.05 0.73 15.32
N LYS A 201 -0.77 -0.03 14.51
CA LYS A 201 -2.11 -0.50 14.85
C LYS A 201 -2.03 -1.75 15.73
N CYS A 202 -2.89 -1.79 16.74
CA CYS A 202 -3.03 -2.89 17.69
C CYS A 202 -4.51 -3.09 18.06
N ASN A 203 -5.36 -3.20 17.04
CA ASN A 203 -6.81 -3.17 17.17
C ASN A 203 -7.46 -4.54 17.00
N GLU A 204 -6.80 -5.48 16.33
CA GLU A 204 -7.31 -6.84 16.20
C GLU A 204 -6.90 -7.72 17.39
N PRO A 205 -7.69 -8.74 17.76
CA PRO A 205 -7.35 -9.65 18.85
C PRO A 205 -5.98 -10.31 18.70
N ILE A 206 -5.58 -10.65 17.46
CA ILE A 206 -4.28 -11.26 17.17
C ILE A 206 -3.13 -10.27 17.37
N GLU A 207 -3.33 -8.99 17.02
CA GLU A 207 -2.33 -7.92 17.20
C GLU A 207 -2.12 -7.63 18.68
N ARG A 208 -3.21 -7.52 19.45
CA ARG A 208 -3.15 -7.33 20.91
C ARG A 208 -2.42 -8.47 21.60
N ARG A 209 -2.71 -9.71 21.21
CA ARG A 209 -2.02 -10.90 21.76
C ARG A 209 -0.53 -10.84 21.49
N TYR A 210 -0.11 -10.58 20.24
CA TYR A 210 1.31 -10.45 19.90
C TYR A 210 1.97 -9.32 20.68
N TYR A 211 1.31 -8.16 20.80
CA TYR A 211 1.84 -7.06 21.59
C TYR A 211 2.03 -7.47 23.05
N ASP A 212 1.02 -8.03 23.71
CA ASP A 212 1.07 -8.35 25.13
C ASP A 212 2.05 -9.49 25.47
N GLU A 213 2.14 -10.50 24.61
CA GLU A 213 2.95 -11.71 24.86
C GLU A 213 4.41 -11.56 24.38
N VAL A 214 4.66 -10.78 23.32
CA VAL A 214 5.99 -10.69 22.69
C VAL A 214 6.61 -9.32 22.83
N ILE A 215 5.86 -8.24 22.56
CA ILE A 215 6.44 -6.89 22.49
C ILE A 215 6.55 -6.24 23.87
N ARG A 216 5.47 -6.26 24.64
CA ARG A 216 5.40 -5.65 25.99
C ARG A 216 6.52 -6.14 26.92
N PRO A 217 6.90 -7.44 26.96
CA PRO A 217 8.01 -7.91 27.79
C PRO A 217 9.39 -7.40 27.35
N LEU A 218 9.52 -6.94 26.11
CA LEU A 218 10.77 -6.41 25.55
C LEU A 218 10.91 -4.91 25.74
N LEU A 219 9.88 -4.18 26.20
CA LEU A 219 9.93 -2.72 26.35
C LEU A 219 10.76 -2.30 27.56
N ASP A 220 11.56 -1.24 27.37
CA ASP A 220 12.34 -0.57 28.41
C ASP A 220 12.45 0.93 28.05
N GLU A 221 13.22 1.73 28.81
CA GLU A 221 13.35 3.19 28.63
C GLU A 221 13.82 3.62 27.23
N ASP A 222 14.44 2.72 26.46
CA ASP A 222 14.93 2.95 25.10
C ASP A 222 13.85 2.82 24.00
N VAL A 223 12.65 2.32 24.35
CA VAL A 223 11.57 2.06 23.39
C VAL A 223 10.30 2.83 23.76
N THR A 224 9.84 3.70 22.86
CA THR A 224 8.54 4.38 22.97
C THR A 224 7.50 3.70 22.09
N VAL A 225 6.27 3.55 22.57
CA VAL A 225 5.15 2.96 21.80
C VAL A 225 4.03 3.96 21.59
N VAL A 226 3.56 4.09 20.35
CA VAL A 226 2.41 4.93 19.96
C VAL A 226 1.41 4.08 19.18
N PHE A 227 0.18 4.00 19.67
CA PHE A 227 -0.88 3.27 18.99
C PHE A 227 -1.74 4.20 18.15
N ASN A 228 -2.11 3.72 16.95
CA ASN A 228 -3.16 4.35 16.13
C ASN A 228 -2.95 5.85 15.87
N ALA A 229 -1.69 6.27 15.66
CA ALA A 229 -1.39 7.63 15.25
C ALA A 229 -2.12 7.95 13.93
N ASP A 230 -2.65 9.18 13.83
CA ASP A 230 -3.22 9.65 12.59
C ASP A 230 -2.13 9.95 11.55
N ARG A 231 -2.58 10.24 10.32
CA ARG A 231 -1.67 10.42 9.18
C ARG A 231 -0.75 11.63 9.35
N GLU A 232 -1.25 12.73 9.91
CA GLU A 232 -0.45 13.94 10.11
C GLU A 232 0.66 13.70 11.14
N ALA A 233 0.31 13.07 12.26
CA ALA A 233 1.27 12.66 13.27
C ALA A 233 2.31 11.67 12.70
N VAL A 234 1.88 10.68 11.90
CA VAL A 234 2.79 9.74 11.24
C VAL A 234 3.79 10.46 10.32
N LEU A 235 3.32 11.40 9.49
CA LEU A 235 4.20 12.15 8.59
C LEU A 235 5.22 12.99 9.38
N GLN A 236 4.80 13.62 10.48
CA GLN A 236 5.71 14.37 11.34
C GLN A 236 6.74 13.45 12.02
N LEU A 237 6.32 12.29 12.53
CA LEU A 237 7.22 11.29 13.09
C LEU A 237 8.25 10.79 12.07
N LEU A 238 7.83 10.57 10.82
CA LEU A 238 8.75 10.24 9.73
C LEU A 238 9.76 11.38 9.52
N VAL A 239 9.30 12.64 9.42
CA VAL A 239 10.17 13.82 9.28
C VAL A 239 11.20 13.93 10.42
N ASP A 240 10.84 13.58 11.65
CA ASP A 240 11.74 13.67 12.80
C ASP A 240 12.69 12.47 12.91
N ALA A 241 12.26 11.29 12.45
CA ALA A 241 13.01 10.04 12.56
C ALA A 241 14.36 10.08 11.84
N ARG A 242 15.36 9.40 12.42
CA ARG A 242 16.66 9.21 11.76
C ARG A 242 16.56 8.33 10.52
N CYS A 243 15.80 7.24 10.64
CA CYS A 243 15.46 6.33 9.56
C CYS A 243 14.19 5.55 9.95
N LEU A 244 13.55 4.96 8.96
CA LEU A 244 12.51 3.94 9.15
C LEU A 244 13.19 2.57 9.15
N ILE A 245 12.94 1.73 10.15
CA ILE A 245 13.32 0.31 10.14
C ILE A 245 12.14 -0.58 9.75
N MET A 246 12.33 -1.44 8.76
CA MET A 246 11.36 -2.41 8.25
C MET A 246 11.97 -3.82 8.24
N PRO A 247 12.12 -4.47 9.42
CA PRO A 247 12.69 -5.81 9.52
C PRO A 247 11.60 -6.87 9.25
N ILE A 248 10.94 -6.73 8.11
CA ILE A 248 9.79 -7.52 7.72
C ILE A 248 10.19 -9.00 7.59
N GLN A 249 9.35 -9.90 8.11
CA GLN A 249 9.62 -11.35 8.23
C GLN A 249 8.83 -12.20 7.22
N TRP A 250 8.22 -11.55 6.22
CA TRP A 250 7.47 -12.19 5.13
C TRP A 250 7.78 -11.46 3.81
N ASP A 251 7.38 -12.04 2.69
CA ASP A 251 7.52 -11.38 1.39
C ASP A 251 6.48 -10.27 1.24
N GLU A 252 6.85 -9.06 1.69
CA GLU A 252 6.01 -7.87 1.60
C GLU A 252 5.62 -7.59 0.13
N PRO A 253 4.32 -7.47 -0.19
CA PRO A 253 3.88 -7.30 -1.57
C PRO A 253 4.23 -5.91 -2.13
N PHE A 254 4.34 -4.88 -1.29
CA PHE A 254 4.82 -3.55 -1.69
C PHE A 254 5.46 -2.82 -0.52
N GLY A 255 4.66 -2.34 0.44
CA GLY A 255 5.14 -1.58 1.60
C GLY A 255 5.06 -0.07 1.41
N MET A 256 3.83 0.48 1.35
CA MET A 256 3.57 1.93 1.19
C MET A 256 4.32 2.80 2.22
N VAL A 257 4.48 2.31 3.44
CA VAL A 257 5.19 3.03 4.50
C VAL A 257 6.65 3.36 4.13
N MET A 258 7.30 2.54 3.30
CA MET A 258 8.66 2.83 2.81
C MET A 258 8.65 4.02 1.84
N LEU A 259 7.62 4.13 0.98
CA LEU A 259 7.43 5.30 0.12
C LEU A 259 7.14 6.54 0.96
N GLU A 260 6.28 6.44 1.98
CA GLU A 260 5.97 7.56 2.87
C GLU A 260 7.22 8.06 3.61
N ALA A 261 8.06 7.14 4.13
CA ALA A 261 9.36 7.49 4.69
C ALA A 261 10.22 8.25 3.68
N MET A 262 10.48 7.66 2.51
CA MET A 262 11.35 8.29 1.52
C MET A 262 10.78 9.61 1.00
N ALA A 263 9.45 9.73 0.90
CA ALA A 263 8.74 10.96 0.51
C ALA A 263 8.90 12.11 1.52
N THR A 264 9.12 11.79 2.80
CA THR A 264 9.48 12.78 3.84
C THR A 264 10.98 13.05 3.90
N GLY A 265 11.79 12.38 3.06
CA GLY A 265 13.25 12.44 3.12
C GLY A 265 13.87 11.51 4.16
N THR A 266 13.11 10.53 4.65
CA THR A 266 13.57 9.55 5.66
C THR A 266 14.09 8.30 4.97
N PRO A 267 15.36 7.93 5.16
CA PRO A 267 15.91 6.71 4.59
C PRO A 267 15.32 5.47 5.26
N VAL A 268 15.32 4.35 4.54
CA VAL A 268 14.75 3.07 4.99
C VAL A 268 15.86 2.05 5.26
N VAL A 269 15.85 1.39 6.40
CA VAL A 269 16.67 0.20 6.70
C VAL A 269 15.74 -1.01 6.73
N ALA A 270 15.92 -1.95 5.83
CA ALA A 270 14.99 -3.07 5.67
C ALA A 270 15.72 -4.39 5.43
N LEU A 271 15.04 -5.51 5.68
CA LEU A 271 15.51 -6.83 5.23
C LEU A 271 15.13 -7.07 3.77
N ASN A 272 15.95 -7.81 3.03
CA ASN A 272 15.73 -8.16 1.63
C ASN A 272 14.58 -9.17 1.46
N ARG A 273 13.34 -8.68 1.57
CA ARG A 273 12.13 -9.49 1.49
C ARG A 273 11.11 -8.88 0.55
N GLY A 274 10.42 -9.73 -0.21
CA GLY A 274 9.35 -9.29 -1.12
C GLY A 274 9.77 -8.14 -2.04
N ALA A 275 9.02 -7.04 -1.99
CA ALA A 275 9.19 -5.87 -2.84
C ALA A 275 10.26 -4.87 -2.34
N VAL A 276 10.86 -5.06 -1.16
CA VAL A 276 11.88 -4.15 -0.60
C VAL A 276 12.96 -3.74 -1.61
N PRO A 277 13.64 -4.66 -2.33
CA PRO A 277 14.68 -4.28 -3.30
C PRO A 277 14.14 -3.58 -4.56
N GLU A 278 12.82 -3.60 -4.79
CA GLU A 278 12.18 -2.82 -5.86
C GLU A 278 11.93 -1.37 -5.43
N LEU A 279 11.79 -1.13 -4.12
CA LEU A 279 11.44 0.18 -3.57
C LEU A 279 12.64 0.96 -3.04
N VAL A 280 13.53 0.29 -2.30
CA VAL A 280 14.68 0.92 -1.65
C VAL A 280 15.91 0.73 -2.53
N ARG A 281 16.63 1.82 -2.81
CA ARG A 281 17.92 1.79 -3.51
C ARG A 281 19.05 1.85 -2.48
N PRO A 282 19.80 0.74 -2.26
CA PRO A 282 20.90 0.71 -1.30
C PRO A 282 21.91 1.83 -1.52
N GLY A 283 22.29 2.52 -0.44
CA GLY A 283 23.25 3.63 -0.47
C GLY A 283 22.72 4.94 -1.05
N LEU A 284 21.45 4.98 -1.50
CA LEU A 284 20.81 6.20 -2.00
C LEU A 284 19.60 6.58 -1.15
N THR A 285 18.66 5.65 -0.97
CA THR A 285 17.40 5.90 -0.25
C THR A 285 17.23 5.05 1.00
N GLY A 286 18.20 4.19 1.27
CA GLY A 286 18.17 3.27 2.38
C GLY A 286 19.26 2.22 2.29
N LEU A 287 19.18 1.24 3.18
CA LEU A 287 20.02 0.05 3.24
C LEU A 287 19.12 -1.18 3.23
N VAL A 288 19.50 -2.19 2.46
CA VAL A 288 18.80 -3.46 2.37
C VAL A 288 19.75 -4.53 2.87
N CYS A 289 19.39 -5.14 4.00
CA CYS A 289 20.16 -6.15 4.70
C CYS A 289 19.68 -7.56 4.33
N GLU A 290 20.57 -8.53 4.26
CA GLU A 290 20.22 -9.93 4.01
C GLU A 290 19.85 -10.67 5.30
N ALA A 291 20.34 -10.19 6.46
CA ALA A 291 20.13 -10.82 7.76
C ALA A 291 19.95 -9.81 8.90
N ASP A 292 19.32 -10.24 9.99
CA ASP A 292 19.02 -9.41 11.17
C ASP A 292 20.30 -8.81 11.79
N GLU A 293 21.42 -9.53 11.75
CA GLU A 293 22.71 -9.14 12.32
C GLU A 293 23.33 -7.92 11.63
N GLU A 294 22.91 -7.61 10.41
CA GLU A 294 23.40 -6.47 9.63
C GLU A 294 22.63 -5.18 9.95
N LEU A 295 21.42 -5.29 10.51
CA LEU A 295 20.54 -4.16 10.83
C LEU A 295 21.22 -3.11 11.73
N PRO A 296 21.94 -3.46 12.81
CA PRO A 296 22.55 -2.46 13.69
C PRO A 296 23.54 -1.54 12.97
N ALA A 297 24.39 -2.11 12.10
CA ALA A 297 25.36 -1.33 11.33
C ALA A 297 24.64 -0.43 10.30
N ALA A 298 23.66 -0.98 9.59
CA ALA A 298 22.85 -0.24 8.62
C ALA A 298 22.07 0.93 9.26
N LEU A 299 21.57 0.78 10.49
CA LEU A 299 20.91 1.85 11.24
C LEU A 299 21.82 3.06 11.51
N HIS A 300 23.13 2.86 11.64
CA HIS A 300 24.08 3.97 11.74
C HIS A 300 24.34 4.62 10.39
N GLU A 301 24.58 3.81 9.36
CA GLU A 301 24.90 4.29 8.01
C GLU A 301 23.76 5.08 7.37
N ALA A 302 22.51 4.65 7.57
CA ALA A 302 21.31 5.28 7.00
C ALA A 302 21.23 6.79 7.30
N ASN A 303 21.69 7.22 8.48
CA ASN A 303 21.64 8.62 8.89
C ASN A 303 22.58 9.54 8.09
N SER A 304 23.46 8.99 7.26
CA SER A 304 24.34 9.76 6.37
C SER A 304 23.75 10.01 4.98
N LEU A 305 22.63 9.36 4.66
CA LEU A 305 21.99 9.46 3.35
C LEU A 305 21.30 10.82 3.16
N ASP A 306 21.33 11.31 1.93
CA ASP A 306 20.72 12.59 1.56
C ASP A 306 19.18 12.48 1.54
N PRO A 307 18.47 13.24 2.39
CA PRO A 307 17.00 13.29 2.36
C PRO A 307 16.44 13.67 0.98
N ALA A 308 17.11 14.55 0.24
CA ALA A 308 16.63 14.98 -1.08
C ALA A 308 16.66 13.85 -2.10
N ALA A 309 17.66 12.95 -2.01
CA ALA A 309 17.75 11.77 -2.85
C ALA A 309 16.60 10.78 -2.61
N CYS A 310 16.17 10.61 -1.35
CA CYS A 310 15.00 9.81 -1.00
C CYS A 310 13.73 10.34 -1.67
N VAL A 311 13.50 11.66 -1.57
CA VAL A 311 12.32 12.31 -2.16
C VAL A 311 12.35 12.23 -3.68
N ALA A 312 13.50 12.52 -4.30
CA ALA A 312 13.65 12.48 -5.75
C ALA A 312 13.37 11.08 -6.31
N HIS A 313 13.89 10.05 -5.65
CA HIS A 313 13.63 8.66 -6.03
C HIS A 313 12.14 8.32 -6.01
N VAL A 314 11.38 8.75 -4.99
CA VAL A 314 9.93 8.56 -4.95
C VAL A 314 9.22 9.30 -6.08
N ALA A 315 9.58 10.57 -6.30
CA ALA A 315 8.98 11.39 -7.36
C ALA A 315 9.17 10.78 -8.77
N GLU A 316 10.37 10.25 -9.03
CA GLU A 316 10.74 9.68 -10.32
C GLU A 316 10.11 8.30 -10.58
N ASN A 317 10.03 7.46 -9.54
CA ASN A 317 9.74 6.03 -9.69
C ASN A 317 8.35 5.61 -9.17
N PHE A 318 7.73 6.39 -8.29
CA PHE A 318 6.47 6.05 -7.61
C PHE A 318 5.46 7.20 -7.60
N SER A 319 5.46 8.04 -8.63
CA SER A 319 4.45 9.08 -8.82
C SER A 319 3.14 8.54 -9.40
N THR A 320 2.02 9.17 -9.04
CA THR A 320 0.69 8.84 -9.56
C THR A 320 0.62 8.90 -11.08
N GLN A 321 1.33 9.85 -11.70
CA GLN A 321 1.46 9.97 -13.15
C GLN A 321 2.16 8.77 -13.80
N ARG A 322 3.18 8.20 -13.15
CA ARG A 322 3.85 6.98 -13.64
C ARG A 322 2.94 5.76 -13.48
N MET A 323 2.25 5.65 -12.34
CA MET A 323 1.26 4.60 -12.10
C MET A 323 0.15 4.63 -13.16
N ALA A 324 -0.42 5.80 -13.46
CA ALA A 324 -1.44 5.99 -14.50
C ALA A 324 -0.96 5.50 -15.88
N ARG A 325 0.26 5.86 -16.30
CA ARG A 325 0.86 5.37 -17.56
C ARG A 325 1.03 3.85 -17.59
N GLY A 326 1.40 3.25 -16.45
CA GLY A 326 1.49 1.80 -16.31
C GLY A 326 0.14 1.13 -16.56
N TYR A 327 -0.92 1.67 -15.96
CA TYR A 327 -2.28 1.17 -16.14
C TYR A 327 -2.85 1.44 -17.53
N GLU A 328 -2.58 2.59 -18.16
CA GLU A 328 -3.01 2.88 -19.55
C GLU A 328 -2.60 1.77 -20.52
N THR A 329 -1.36 1.28 -20.39
CA THR A 329 -0.85 0.17 -21.23
C THR A 329 -1.66 -1.11 -21.03
N ILE A 330 -2.10 -1.37 -19.79
CA ILE A 330 -2.92 -2.54 -19.45
C ILE A 330 -4.35 -2.36 -19.93
N TYR A 331 -4.94 -1.17 -19.75
CA TYR A 331 -6.28 -0.85 -20.22
C TYR A 331 -6.40 -0.99 -21.73
N GLN A 332 -5.44 -0.48 -22.49
CA GLN A 332 -5.43 -0.60 -23.96
C GLN A 332 -5.41 -2.07 -24.42
N ARG A 333 -4.64 -2.92 -23.73
CA ARG A 333 -4.60 -4.36 -24.02
C ARG A 333 -5.90 -5.06 -23.64
N ALA A 334 -6.48 -4.71 -22.50
CA ALA A 334 -7.73 -5.29 -22.03
C ALA A 334 -8.89 -4.94 -22.97
N ALA A 335 -8.99 -3.68 -23.39
CA ALA A 335 -10.03 -3.21 -24.32
C ALA A 335 -9.89 -3.81 -25.73
N ALA A 336 -8.67 -4.10 -26.19
CA ALA A 336 -8.44 -4.68 -27.52
C ALA A 336 -8.75 -6.19 -27.63
N ASN A 337 -8.93 -6.89 -26.50
CA ASN A 337 -9.15 -8.33 -26.45
C ASN A 337 -10.66 -8.72 -26.41
N VAL A 338 -11.56 -7.76 -26.61
CA VAL A 338 -13.03 -7.93 -26.59
C VAL A 338 -13.62 -7.76 -27.98
#